data_AF-A0AAD6X0M0-F1
#
_entry.id   AF-A0AAD6X0M0-F1
#
_cell.length_a   1.000
_cell.length_b   1.000
_cell.length_c   1.000
_cell.angle_alpha   90.00
_cell.angle_beta   90.00
_cell.angle_gamma   90.00
#
_symmetry.space_group_name_H-M   'P 1'
#
loop_
_entity.id
_entity.type
_entity.pdbx_description
1 polymer ?
#
loop_
_entity_poly.entity_id
_entity_poly.type
_entity_poly.pdbx_seq_one_letter_code
_entity_poly.pdbx_strand_id
1 'polypeptide(L)'
;MIPLARRELVRRVVRPSLVRQYASKEPNPQLGDYPELPNVSAQYRNPLGWQDKLLRRNFGDTLHHHEEINSMWGPDIPVTPPHIALRQFGIAAGCFVAAGLFIRAFLVPDRPAIPREYPFNGLETELGGHKANPEAESSDE
;
A
#
# COMPACT_ATOMS: atom_id res chain seq x y z
N MET A 1 -19.76 28.05 -47.47
CA MET A 1 -20.21 26.68 -47.11
C MET A 1 -19.02 25.93 -46.53
N ILE A 2 -19.05 25.59 -45.25
CA ILE A 2 -17.97 24.84 -44.57
C ILE A 2 -18.57 23.47 -44.22
N PRO A 3 -18.01 22.34 -44.67
CA PRO A 3 -18.55 21.03 -44.30
C PRO A 3 -18.15 20.71 -42.85
N LEU A 4 -19.16 20.53 -42.00
CA LEU A 4 -19.01 19.99 -40.64
C LEU A 4 -18.70 18.49 -40.75
N ALA A 5 -17.43 18.12 -40.57
CA ALA A 5 -17.03 16.73 -40.44
C ALA A 5 -17.60 16.14 -39.14
N ARG A 6 -18.51 15.17 -39.29
CA ARG A 6 -19.10 14.43 -38.17
C ARG A 6 -18.03 13.53 -37.54
N ARG A 7 -17.55 13.92 -36.37
CA ARG A 7 -16.59 13.12 -35.59
C ARG A 7 -17.34 11.96 -34.93
N GLU A 8 -17.26 10.78 -35.53
CA GLU A 8 -17.75 9.52 -34.95
C GLU A 8 -16.98 9.24 -33.65
N LEU A 9 -17.66 9.34 -32.49
CA LEU A 9 -17.12 8.94 -31.20
C LEU A 9 -17.16 7.41 -31.10
N VAL A 10 -16.04 6.75 -31.41
CA VAL A 10 -15.87 5.32 -31.16
C VAL A 10 -15.89 5.09 -29.65
N ARG A 11 -17.01 4.59 -29.14
CA ARG A 11 -17.18 4.22 -27.73
C ARG A 11 -16.31 3.00 -27.44
N ARG A 12 -15.14 3.21 -26.85
CA ARG A 12 -14.24 2.14 -26.43
C ARG A 12 -14.94 1.34 -25.32
N VAL A 13 -15.49 0.18 -25.66
CA VAL A 13 -16.06 -0.76 -24.69
C VAL A 13 -14.90 -1.34 -23.88
N VAL A 14 -14.72 -0.85 -22.66
CA VAL A 14 -13.82 -1.48 -21.68
C VAL A 14 -14.48 -2.78 -21.24
N ARG A 15 -13.97 -3.91 -21.72
CA ARG A 15 -14.40 -5.22 -21.21
C ARG A 15 -13.91 -5.35 -19.77
N PRO A 16 -14.78 -5.67 -18.79
CA PRO A 16 -14.30 -6.01 -17.46
C PRO A 16 -13.37 -7.22 -17.59
N SER A 17 -12.14 -7.09 -17.09
CA SER A 17 -11.24 -8.23 -16.94
C SER A 17 -11.93 -9.25 -16.05
N LEU A 18 -12.28 -10.41 -16.61
CA LEU A 18 -12.76 -11.54 -15.82
C LEU A 18 -11.67 -11.89 -14.82
N VAL A 19 -11.88 -11.55 -13.56
CA VAL A 19 -11.14 -12.15 -12.45
C VAL A 19 -11.49 -13.62 -12.52
N ARG A 20 -10.52 -14.43 -12.99
CA ARG A 20 -10.63 -15.88 -12.98
C ARG A 20 -10.61 -16.30 -11.52
N GLN A 21 -11.80 -16.38 -10.91
CA GLN A 21 -11.96 -17.12 -9.66
C GLN A 21 -11.64 -18.57 -10.00
N TYR A 22 -10.47 -19.05 -9.59
CA TYR A 22 -10.19 -20.47 -9.51
C TYR A 22 -11.07 -21.03 -8.39
N ALA A 23 -12.35 -21.27 -8.68
CA ALA A 23 -13.09 -22.31 -8.00
C ALA A 23 -12.47 -23.63 -8.49
N SER A 24 -11.37 -24.05 -7.87
CA SER A 24 -10.77 -25.36 -8.12
C SER A 24 -11.81 -26.40 -7.72
N LYS A 25 -12.41 -27.02 -8.73
CA LYS A 25 -13.31 -28.17 -8.57
C LYS A 25 -12.52 -29.48 -8.37
N GLU A 26 -11.19 -29.38 -8.35
CA GLU A 26 -10.27 -30.49 -8.12
C GLU A 26 -9.94 -30.55 -6.62
N PRO A 27 -10.08 -31.73 -5.99
CA PRO A 27 -9.78 -31.89 -4.58
C PRO A 27 -8.30 -31.56 -4.32
N ASN A 28 -8.03 -30.77 -3.27
CA ASN A 28 -6.67 -30.43 -2.90
C ASN A 28 -5.86 -31.72 -2.59
N PRO A 29 -4.80 -32.04 -3.35
CA PRO A 29 -4.04 -33.27 -3.17
C PRO A 29 -3.31 -33.34 -1.81
N GLN A 30 -3.10 -32.21 -1.15
CA GLN A 30 -2.45 -32.15 0.17
C GLN A 30 -3.39 -32.50 1.33
N LEU A 31 -4.69 -32.51 1.08
CA LEU A 31 -5.71 -32.63 2.12
C LEU A 31 -6.07 -34.08 2.45
N GLY A 32 -5.77 -35.03 1.54
CA GLY A 32 -6.12 -36.44 1.71
C GLY A 32 -7.64 -36.63 1.87
N ASP A 33 -8.04 -37.26 2.96
CA ASP A 33 -9.45 -37.53 3.30
C ASP A 33 -10.12 -36.40 4.11
N TYR A 34 -9.39 -35.33 4.42
CA TYR A 34 -9.92 -34.24 5.23
C TYR A 34 -10.88 -33.37 4.40
N PRO A 35 -12.02 -32.90 4.95
CA PRO A 35 -12.99 -32.14 4.17
C PRO A 35 -12.46 -30.76 3.75
N GLU A 36 -12.67 -30.42 2.47
CA GLU A 36 -12.34 -29.10 1.94
C GLU A 36 -13.41 -28.08 2.36
N LEU A 37 -13.10 -27.32 3.40
CA LEU A 37 -13.94 -26.24 3.93
C LEU A 37 -13.74 -24.95 3.13
N PRO A 38 -14.74 -24.05 3.08
CA PRO A 38 -14.60 -22.77 2.41
C PRO A 38 -13.57 -21.90 3.11
N ASN A 39 -12.68 -21.30 2.33
CA ASN A 39 -11.61 -20.41 2.80
C ASN A 39 -12.17 -19.02 3.17
N VAL A 40 -12.87 -18.95 4.31
CA VAL A 40 -13.53 -17.75 4.82
C VAL A 40 -13.15 -17.56 6.28
N SER A 41 -12.70 -16.35 6.63
CA SER A 41 -12.36 -15.99 8.01
C SER A 41 -13.58 -16.10 8.94
N ALA A 42 -13.33 -16.60 10.15
CA ALA A 42 -14.32 -16.67 11.24
C ALA A 42 -14.85 -15.29 11.63
N GLN A 43 -14.14 -14.20 11.32
CA GLN A 43 -14.56 -12.84 11.58
C GLN A 43 -15.84 -12.44 10.78
N TYR A 44 -16.16 -13.12 9.67
CA TYR A 44 -17.41 -12.91 8.92
C TYR A 44 -18.64 -13.53 9.61
N ARG A 45 -18.44 -14.41 10.58
CA ARG A 45 -19.52 -15.07 11.31
C ARG A 45 -20.21 -14.08 12.25
N ASN A 46 -21.48 -14.33 12.55
CA ASN A 46 -22.23 -13.55 13.54
C ASN A 46 -21.45 -13.50 14.88
N PRO A 47 -21.31 -12.33 15.55
CA PRO A 47 -20.64 -12.23 16.84
C PRO A 47 -21.25 -13.08 17.96
N LEU A 48 -22.54 -13.47 17.88
CA LEU A 48 -23.25 -14.16 18.95
C LEU A 48 -23.73 -15.56 18.53
N GLY A 49 -23.95 -16.45 19.51
CA GLY A 49 -24.58 -17.75 19.30
C GLY A 49 -23.63 -18.96 19.25
N TRP A 50 -22.39 -18.81 19.72
CA TRP A 50 -21.37 -19.87 19.68
C TRP A 50 -21.07 -20.42 21.07
N GLN A 51 -20.75 -21.71 21.16
CA GLN A 51 -20.26 -22.32 22.41
C GLN A 51 -18.89 -21.74 22.80
N ASP A 52 -17.98 -21.61 21.83
CA ASP A 52 -16.77 -20.80 21.95
C ASP A 52 -17.03 -19.41 21.35
N LYS A 53 -17.22 -18.43 22.24
CA LYS A 53 -17.49 -17.04 21.86
C LYS A 53 -16.27 -16.32 21.30
N LEU A 54 -15.06 -16.73 21.70
CA LEU A 54 -13.82 -16.05 21.28
C LEU A 54 -13.48 -16.43 19.84
N LEU A 55 -13.56 -17.72 19.52
CA LEU A 55 -13.26 -18.25 18.18
C LEU A 55 -14.47 -18.30 17.25
N ARG A 56 -15.68 -17.98 17.74
CA ARG A 56 -16.95 -18.09 17.01
C ARG A 56 -17.13 -19.49 16.40
N ARG A 57 -17.08 -20.52 17.25
CA ARG A 57 -17.12 -21.94 16.88
C ARG A 57 -17.93 -22.78 17.88
N ASN A 58 -18.50 -23.88 17.42
CA ASN A 58 -19.14 -24.88 18.26
C ASN A 58 -18.25 -26.12 18.44
N PHE A 59 -18.47 -26.85 19.52
CA PHE A 59 -17.80 -28.11 19.79
C PHE A 59 -18.25 -29.16 18.76
N GLY A 60 -17.27 -29.84 18.14
CA GLY A 60 -17.52 -30.83 17.09
C GLY A 60 -17.55 -30.26 15.66
N ASP A 61 -17.46 -28.94 15.49
CA ASP A 61 -17.28 -28.35 14.17
C ASP A 61 -15.92 -28.77 13.56
N THR A 62 -15.91 -29.10 12.27
CA THR A 62 -14.67 -29.41 11.56
C THR A 62 -13.80 -28.17 11.40
N LEU A 63 -12.50 -28.32 11.68
CA LEU A 63 -11.52 -27.23 11.60
C LEU A 63 -11.16 -26.96 10.13
N HIS A 64 -11.00 -25.70 9.72
CA HIS A 64 -10.39 -25.44 8.41
C HIS A 64 -8.91 -25.88 8.43
N HIS A 65 -8.37 -26.40 7.32
CA HIS A 65 -6.97 -26.83 7.27
C HIS A 65 -5.98 -25.67 7.46
N HIS A 66 -6.33 -24.48 6.96
CA HIS A 66 -5.71 -23.19 7.28
C HIS A 66 -6.45 -22.40 8.37
N GLU A 67 -6.70 -23.01 9.52
CA GLU A 67 -7.39 -22.30 10.61
C GLU A 67 -6.54 -21.17 11.18
N GLU A 68 -5.22 -21.29 11.19
CA GLU A 68 -4.30 -20.25 11.65
C GLU A 68 -4.49 -18.90 10.96
N ILE A 69 -4.86 -18.90 9.67
CA ILE A 69 -5.15 -17.69 8.90
C ILE A 69 -6.64 -17.31 9.01
N ASN A 70 -7.54 -18.30 9.03
CA ASN A 70 -8.99 -18.08 9.04
C ASN A 70 -9.60 -17.95 10.43
N SER A 71 -8.81 -18.04 11.49
CA SER A 71 -9.25 -17.89 12.88
C SER A 71 -9.59 -16.44 13.19
N MET A 72 -10.17 -16.21 14.37
CA MET A 72 -10.38 -14.85 14.89
C MET A 72 -9.05 -14.10 15.08
N TRP A 73 -7.96 -14.85 15.31
CA TRP A 73 -6.60 -14.35 15.49
C TRP A 73 -5.85 -14.08 14.18
N GLY A 74 -6.47 -14.40 13.04
CA GLY A 74 -5.92 -14.10 11.73
C GLY A 74 -5.92 -12.60 11.41
N PRO A 75 -5.43 -12.22 10.21
CA PRO A 75 -5.54 -10.86 9.73
C PRO A 75 -7.00 -10.40 9.70
N ASP A 76 -7.23 -9.12 10.04
CA ASP A 76 -8.57 -8.55 10.13
C ASP A 76 -9.23 -8.39 8.75
N ILE A 77 -10.56 -8.42 8.72
CA ILE A 77 -11.35 -8.28 7.50
C ILE A 77 -11.23 -6.85 6.97
N PRO A 78 -10.88 -6.66 5.69
CA PRO A 78 -10.88 -5.35 5.08
C PRO A 78 -12.32 -4.86 4.87
N VAL A 79 -12.64 -3.67 5.39
CA VAL A 79 -13.93 -2.98 5.13
C VAL A 79 -14.06 -2.58 3.66
N THR A 80 -12.92 -2.25 3.02
CA THR A 80 -12.85 -1.79 1.63
C THR A 80 -12.07 -2.81 0.80
N PRO A 81 -12.50 -3.13 -0.43
CA PRO A 81 -11.76 -4.02 -1.32
C PRO A 81 -10.30 -3.58 -1.49
N PRO A 82 -9.31 -4.50 -1.43
CA PRO A 82 -7.89 -4.14 -1.41
C PRO A 82 -7.44 -3.28 -2.60
N HIS A 83 -7.98 -3.52 -3.79
CA HIS A 83 -7.65 -2.75 -4.99
C HIS A 83 -8.13 -1.30 -4.93
N ILE A 84 -9.25 -1.03 -4.25
CA ILE A 84 -9.78 0.32 -4.05
C ILE A 84 -8.94 1.02 -2.98
N ALA A 85 -8.66 0.35 -1.87
CA ALA A 85 -7.85 0.89 -0.79
C ALA A 85 -6.44 1.28 -1.28
N LEU A 86 -5.79 0.39 -2.05
CA LEU A 86 -4.47 0.65 -2.62
C LEU A 86 -4.48 1.85 -3.59
N ARG A 87 -5.51 1.93 -4.44
CA ARG A 87 -5.65 3.04 -5.39
C ARG A 87 -5.84 4.37 -4.66
N GLN A 88 -6.74 4.42 -3.68
CA GLN A 88 -7.02 5.64 -2.92
C GLN A 88 -5.80 6.09 -2.12
N PHE A 89 -5.14 5.15 -1.44
CA PHE A 89 -3.91 5.41 -0.70
C PHE A 89 -2.79 5.90 -1.61
N GLY A 90 -2.58 5.23 -2.74
CA GLY A 90 -1.56 5.62 -3.73
C GLY A 90 -1.78 7.01 -4.31
N ILE A 91 -3.04 7.37 -4.61
CA ILE A 91 -3.38 8.73 -5.05
C ILE A 91 -3.11 9.74 -3.94
N ALA A 92 -3.55 9.49 -2.70
CA ALA A 92 -3.36 10.42 -1.60
C ALA A 92 -1.87 10.65 -1.28
N ALA A 93 -1.10 9.58 -1.14
CA ALA A 93 0.34 9.66 -0.89
C ALA A 93 1.09 10.30 -2.07
N GLY A 94 0.74 9.91 -3.31
CA GLY A 94 1.32 10.48 -4.52
C GLY A 94 1.06 11.98 -4.66
N CYS A 95 -0.18 12.42 -4.43
CA CYS A 95 -0.54 13.83 -4.45
C CYS A 95 0.19 14.62 -3.36
N PHE A 96 0.33 14.06 -2.17
CA PHE A 96 1.05 14.72 -1.07
C PHE A 96 2.54 14.92 -1.40
N VAL A 97 3.22 13.88 -1.88
CA VAL A 97 4.63 13.96 -2.28
C VAL A 97 4.82 14.90 -3.47
N ALA A 98 3.98 14.77 -4.50
CA ALA A 98 4.04 15.62 -5.68
C ALA A 98 3.83 17.09 -5.33
N ALA A 99 2.86 17.41 -4.46
CA ALA A 99 2.63 18.77 -3.99
C ALA A 99 3.83 19.31 -3.21
N GLY A 100 4.41 18.52 -2.29
CA GLY A 100 5.60 18.93 -1.53
C GLY A 100 6.80 19.24 -2.43
N LEU A 101 7.08 18.37 -3.40
CA LEU A 101 8.15 18.59 -4.38
C LEU A 101 7.88 19.79 -5.28
N PHE A 102 6.64 19.94 -5.76
CA PHE A 102 6.25 21.07 -6.60
C PHE A 102 6.42 22.41 -5.86
N ILE A 103 5.97 22.48 -4.60
CA ILE A 103 6.15 23.67 -3.76
C ILE A 103 7.64 23.96 -3.56
N ARG A 104 8.44 22.95 -3.20
CA ARG A 104 9.88 23.10 -2.98
C ARG A 104 10.65 23.57 -4.21
N ALA A 105 10.25 23.12 -5.39
CA ALA A 105 10.93 23.40 -6.65
C ALA A 105 10.55 24.76 -7.25
N PHE A 106 9.29 25.20 -7.11
CA PHE A 106 8.78 26.35 -7.84
C PHE A 106 8.23 27.48 -6.98
N LEU A 107 7.77 27.21 -5.76
CA LEU A 107 7.07 28.21 -4.93
C LEU A 107 7.93 28.71 -3.76
N VAL A 108 8.96 27.98 -3.36
CA VAL A 108 9.87 28.43 -2.29
C VAL A 108 10.79 29.52 -2.85
N PRO A 109 10.73 30.76 -2.33
CA PRO A 109 11.65 31.81 -2.73
C PRO A 109 13.05 31.53 -2.20
N ASP A 110 14.05 32.05 -2.91
CA ASP A 110 15.43 31.98 -2.45
C ASP A 110 15.59 32.71 -1.12
N ARG A 111 16.47 32.16 -0.27
CA ARG A 111 16.71 32.74 1.04
C ARG A 111 17.25 34.16 0.86
N PRO A 112 16.60 35.20 1.42
CA PRO A 112 17.01 36.59 1.22
C PRO A 112 18.30 36.97 1.97
N ALA A 113 18.84 36.05 2.76
CA ALA A 113 20.04 36.23 3.54
C ALA A 113 21.14 35.27 3.07
N ILE A 114 22.36 35.80 2.96
CA ILE A 114 23.58 35.02 2.73
C ILE A 114 23.72 34.02 3.89
N PRO A 115 24.18 32.77 3.64
CA PRO A 115 24.55 31.85 4.70
C PRO A 115 25.50 32.51 5.69
N ARG A 116 25.43 32.11 6.96
CA ARG A 116 26.38 32.59 7.95
C ARG A 116 27.77 32.08 7.59
N GLU A 117 28.67 33.02 7.31
CA GLU A 117 30.08 32.73 7.14
C GLU A 117 30.78 32.70 8.50
N TYR A 118 31.76 31.82 8.60
CA TYR A 118 32.48 31.52 9.82
C TYR A 118 33.99 31.73 9.56
N PRO A 119 34.72 32.45 10.44
CA PRO A 119 36.16 32.68 10.27
C PRO A 119 36.95 31.37 10.38
N PHE A 120 38.23 31.38 10.01
CA PHE A 120 39.11 30.19 10.07
C PHE A 120 38.61 29.00 9.23
N ASN A 121 38.32 29.24 7.94
CA ASN A 121 37.87 28.23 7.00
C ASN A 121 36.64 27.43 7.49
N GLY A 122 35.62 28.12 8.02
CA GLY A 122 34.43 27.45 8.54
C GLY A 122 34.59 26.80 9.91
N LEU A 123 35.50 27.33 10.76
CA LEU A 123 35.86 26.74 12.06
C LEU A 123 36.39 25.30 11.93
N GLU A 124 37.16 25.01 10.87
CA GLU A 124 37.66 23.66 10.58
C GLU A 124 38.41 23.04 11.76
N THR A 125 39.28 23.80 12.43
CA THR A 125 40.07 23.33 13.58
C THR A 125 39.21 23.09 14.82
N GLU A 126 38.22 23.96 15.07
CA GLU A 126 37.32 23.86 16.22
C GLU A 126 36.28 22.75 16.06
N LEU A 127 35.95 22.37 14.82
CA LEU A 127 34.99 21.31 14.48
C LEU A 127 35.66 19.93 14.31
N GLY A 128 36.95 19.78 14.64
CA GLY A 128 37.64 18.49 14.65
C GLY A 128 38.57 18.21 13.46
N GLY A 129 38.81 19.19 12.60
CA GLY A 129 39.75 19.13 11.48
C GLY A 129 39.30 18.27 10.30
N HIS A 130 40.02 18.38 9.17
CA HIS A 130 39.76 17.70 7.89
C HIS A 130 39.52 16.18 7.98
N LYS A 131 40.00 15.51 9.04
CA LYS A 131 39.81 14.06 9.23
C LYS A 131 38.42 13.67 9.73
N ALA A 132 37.64 14.62 10.23
CA ALA A 132 36.30 14.39 10.76
C ALA A 132 35.18 14.77 9.78
N ASN A 133 35.47 15.54 8.73
CA ASN A 133 34.45 16.08 7.83
C ASN A 133 34.68 15.67 6.35
N PRO A 134 33.98 14.64 5.84
CA PRO A 134 34.10 14.21 4.45
C PRO A 134 33.48 15.18 3.41
N GLU A 135 32.84 16.26 3.85
CA GLU A 135 32.12 17.19 2.95
C GLU A 135 33.02 18.25 2.30
N ALA A 136 34.25 18.45 2.80
CA ALA A 136 35.15 19.51 2.33
C ALA A 136 35.79 19.27 0.94
N GLU A 137 35.81 18.04 0.43
CA GLU A 137 36.40 17.72 -0.89
C GLU A 137 35.48 18.05 -2.09
N SER A 138 34.21 18.37 -1.86
CA SER A 138 33.19 18.44 -2.94
C SER A 138 32.89 19.84 -3.49
N SER A 139 33.52 20.88 -2.95
CA SER A 139 33.25 22.28 -3.32
C SER A 139 34.22 22.88 -4.36
N ASP A 140 35.15 22.08 -4.91
CA ASP A 140 36.18 22.52 -5.86
C ASP A 140 35.98 22.04 -7.32
N GLU A 141 34.77 21.63 -7.72
CA GLU A 141 34.34 21.51 -9.14
C GLU A 141 33.11 22.39 -9.43
#